data_AF-A0A0F8YFM6-F1
#
_entry.id   AF-A0A0F8YFM6-F1
#
_cell.length_a   1.000
_cell.length_b   1.000
_cell.length_c   1.000
_cell.angle_alpha   90.00
_cell.angle_beta   90.00
_cell.angle_gamma   90.00
#
_symmetry.space_group_name_H-M   'P 1'
#
loop_
_entity.id
_entity.type
_entity.pdbx_description
1 polymer ?
#
loop_
_entity_poly.entity_id
_entity_poly.type
_entity_poly.pdbx_seq_one_letter_code
_entity_poly.pdbx_strand_id
1 'polypeptide(L)' 'MRIKTILSQHRRDFHAIYECEHCGHIKKDTGYDDAHFHKNVIPDKKCGACGKTSPDNYRPLATKHADHAVV' A
#
# COMPACT_ATOMS: atom_id res chain seq x y z
N MET A 1 3.10 -5.70 3.56
CA MET A 1 3.70 -4.36 3.81
C MET A 1 2.55 -3.38 4.03
N ARG A 2 2.74 -2.23 4.69
CA ARG A 2 1.69 -1.18 4.81
C ARG A 2 2.11 0.14 4.20
N ILE A 3 1.17 0.91 3.65
CA ILE A 3 1.45 2.31 3.27
C ILE A 3 1.59 3.13 4.55
N LYS A 4 2.76 3.72 4.76
CA LYS A 4 3.03 4.67 5.85
C LYS A 4 2.66 6.09 5.47
N THR A 5 3.00 6.51 4.25
CA THR A 5 2.78 7.87 3.76
C THR A 5 2.78 7.88 2.24
N ILE A 6 1.79 8.54 1.63
CA ILE A 6 1.79 8.83 0.20
C ILE A 6 2.54 10.16 0.00
N LEU A 7 3.61 10.13 -0.80
CA LEU A 7 4.49 11.28 -1.06
C LEU A 7 3.94 12.17 -2.17
N SER A 8 3.44 11.54 -3.21
CA SER A 8 2.91 12.21 -4.40
C SER A 8 1.94 11.26 -5.07
N GLN A 9 0.84 11.79 -5.58
CA GLN A 9 -0.14 11.05 -6.37
C GLN A 9 -0.38 11.82 -7.65
N HIS A 10 -0.29 11.13 -8.78
CA HIS A 10 -0.60 11.69 -10.09
C HIS A 10 -1.51 10.71 -10.84
N ARG A 11 -2.80 11.08 -10.98
CA ARG A 11 -3.87 10.20 -11.47
C ARG A 11 -4.02 8.97 -10.57
N ARG A 12 -3.95 7.76 -11.12
CA ARG A 12 -4.06 6.50 -10.35
C ARG A 12 -2.72 6.08 -9.77
N ASP A 13 -1.61 6.55 -10.32
CA ASP A 13 -0.28 6.25 -9.82
C ASP A 13 0.05 7.12 -8.60
N PHE A 14 0.66 6.51 -7.60
CA PHE A 14 1.20 7.24 -6.45
C PHE A 14 2.55 6.69 -6.02
N HIS A 15 3.37 7.59 -5.50
CA HIS A 15 4.59 7.25 -4.78
C HIS A 15 4.27 7.18 -3.30
N ALA A 16 4.55 6.04 -2.67
CA ALA A 16 4.34 5.87 -1.25
C ALA A 16 5.59 5.32 -0.56
N ILE A 17 5.71 5.72 0.70
CA ILE A 17 6.57 5.06 1.66
C ILE A 17 5.78 3.87 2.21
N TYR A 18 6.29 2.68 1.97
CA TYR A 18 5.81 1.44 2.57
C TYR A 18 6.64 1.11 3.80
N GLU A 19 5.99 0.64 4.86
CA GLU A 19 6.63 0.19 6.09
C GLU A 19 6.23 -1.25 6.37
N CYS A 20 7.19 -2.06 6.79
CA CYS A 20 6.92 -3.42 7.25
C CYS A 20 6.50 -3.38 8.72
N GLU A 21 5.30 -3.90 9.03
CA GLU A 21 4.79 -3.95 10.40
C GLU A 21 5.53 -4.97 11.29
N HIS A 22 6.32 -5.88 10.70
CA HIS A 22 7.07 -6.89 11.45
C HIS A 22 8.46 -6.43 11.89
N CYS A 23 9.19 -5.74 11.02
CA CYS A 23 10.59 -5.35 11.28
C CYS A 23 10.83 -3.84 11.22
N GLY A 24 9.80 -3.04 10.92
CA GLY A 24 9.92 -1.58 10.78
C GLY A 24 10.68 -1.14 9.53
N HIS A 25 11.02 -2.05 8.61
CA HIS A 25 11.74 -1.69 7.39
C HIS A 25 10.90 -0.79 6.49
N ILE A 26 11.49 0.33 6.05
CA ILE A 26 10.82 1.34 5.25
C ILE A 26 11.36 1.28 3.82
N LYS A 27 10.47 1.18 2.84
CA LYS A 27 10.80 1.18 1.41
C LYS A 27 9.96 2.23 0.67
N LYS A 28 10.59 3.08 -0.13
CA LYS A 28 9.86 3.89 -1.12
C LYS A 28 9.58 3.03 -2.35
N ASP A 29 8.32 3.02 -2.77
CA ASP A 29 7.89 2.31 -3.98
C ASP A 29 6.71 3.05 -4.61
N THR A 30 6.40 2.70 -5.85
CA THR A 30 5.19 3.17 -6.53
C THR A 30 4.03 2.20 -6.31
N GLY A 31 2.81 2.72 -6.42
CA GLY A 31 1.57 1.95 -6.33
C GLY A 31 0.47 2.58 -7.17
N TYR A 32 -0.63 1.83 -7.31
CA TYR A 32 -1.82 2.25 -8.05
C TYR A 32 -3.02 2.31 -7.10
N ASP A 33 -3.81 3.38 -7.19
CA ASP A 33 -4.99 3.65 -6.37
C ASP A 33 -6.19 2.84 -6.85
N ASP A 34 -6.05 1.52 -6.82
CA ASP A 34 -7.09 0.54 -7.18
C ASP A 34 -7.39 -0.38 -5.98
N ALA A 35 -8.65 -0.82 -5.88
CA ALA A 35 -9.11 -1.69 -4.81
C ALA A 35 -8.35 -3.03 -4.75
N HIS A 36 -8.03 -3.61 -5.90
CA HIS A 36 -7.23 -4.84 -5.98
C HIS A 36 -5.81 -4.63 -5.45
N PHE A 37 -5.19 -3.50 -5.78
CA PHE A 37 -3.84 -3.19 -5.32
C PHE A 37 -3.80 -3.05 -3.80
N HIS A 38 -4.78 -2.33 -3.24
CA HIS A 38 -4.87 -2.07 -1.80
C HIS A 38 -5.18 -3.33 -0.98
N LYS A 39 -6.07 -4.20 -1.49
CA LYS A 39 -6.54 -5.38 -0.76
C LYS A 39 -5.69 -6.62 -0.95
N ASN A 40 -5.12 -6.81 -2.15
CA ASN A 40 -4.37 -8.03 -2.46
C ASN A 40 -2.86 -7.75 -2.57
N VAL A 41 -2.46 -6.74 -3.34
CA VAL A 41 -1.04 -6.56 -3.70
C VAL A 41 -0.21 -6.03 -2.52
N ILE A 42 -0.69 -5.01 -1.81
CA ILE A 42 0.04 -4.41 -0.68
C ILE A 42 0.27 -5.41 0.48
N PRO A 43 -0.73 -6.18 0.93
CA PRO A 43 -0.49 -7.17 1.97
C PRO A 43 0.42 -8.31 1.50
N ASP A 44 0.28 -8.77 0.25
CA ASP A 44 1.07 -9.86 -0.33
C ASP A 44 2.52 -9.45 -0.68
N LYS A 45 2.83 -8.14 -0.75
CA LYS A 45 4.21 -7.66 -0.92
C LYS A 45 5.09 -8.15 0.25
N LYS A 46 6.05 -9.01 -0.11
CA LYS A 46 7.13 -9.50 0.76
C LYS A 46 8.11 -8.37 1.08
N CYS A 47 8.47 -8.25 2.36
CA CYS A 47 9.52 -7.34 2.80
C CYS A 47 10.89 -7.86 2.33
N GLY A 48 11.70 -7.01 1.67
CA GLY A 48 13.05 -7.39 1.24
C GLY A 48 14.03 -7.62 2.39
N ALA A 49 13.76 -7.08 3.58
CA ALA A 49 14.63 -7.22 4.74
C ALA A 49 14.34 -8.48 5.58
N CYS A 50 13.07 -8.81 5.82
CA CYS A 50 12.69 -9.95 6.67
C CYS A 50 11.98 -11.09 5.92
N GLY A 51 11.66 -10.92 4.64
CA GLY A 51 10.96 -11.91 3.82
C GLY A 51 9.47 -12.09 4.14
N LYS A 52 8.96 -11.44 5.20
CA LYS A 52 7.57 -11.58 5.66
C LYS A 52 6.63 -10.63 4.89
N THR A 53 5.41 -11.08 4.66
CA THR A 53 4.27 -10.28 4.15
C THR A 53 3.59 -9.55 5.30
N SER A 54 2.56 -8.72 5.04
CA SER A 54 1.80 -8.16 6.16
C SER A 54 1.01 -9.25 6.89
N PRO A 55 0.73 -9.07 8.20
CA PRO A 55 -0.16 -9.97 8.92
C PRO A 55 -1.58 -9.91 8.34
N ASP A 56 -2.35 -10.99 8.52
CA ASP A 56 -3.73 -11.13 8.01
C ASP A 56 -4.67 -9.99 8.48
N ASN A 57 -4.33 -9.36 9.61
CA ASN A 57 -4.99 -8.17 10.16
C ASN A 57 -4.60 -6.85 9.46
N TYR A 58 -4.06 -6.89 8.24
CA TYR A 58 -3.76 -5.70 7.48
C TYR A 58 -5.04 -4.92 7.19
N ARG A 59 -5.19 -3.75 7.82
CA ARG A 59 -6.26 -2.82 7.50
C ARG A 59 -5.81 -1.98 6.29
N PRO A 60 -6.36 -2.21 5.08
CA PRO A 60 -6.06 -1.35 3.96
C PRO A 60 -6.51 0.07 4.30
N LEU A 61 -5.64 1.05 4.08
CA LEU A 61 -6.05 2.45 4.04
C LEU A 61 -7.13 2.58 2.96
N ALA A 62 -8.26 3.20 3.31
CA ALA A 62 -9.34 3.45 2.36
C ALA A 62 -8.80 4.29 1.20
N THR A 63 -9.07 3.85 -0.03
CA THR A 63 -8.72 4.59 -1.25
C THR A 63 -9.36 5.98 -1.20
N LYS A 64 -8.62 7.01 -1.61
CA LYS A 64 -9.11 8.40 -1.55
C LYS A 64 -10.28 8.62 -2.53
N HIS A 65 -10.35 7.81 -3.57
CA HIS A 65 -11.49 7.71 -4.48
C HIS A 65 -12.31 6.48 -4.13
N ALA A 66 -13.58 6.68 -3.78
CA ALA A 66 -14.55 5.61 -3.71
C ALA A 66 -14.76 5.05 -5.12
N ASP A 67 -14.95 3.73 -5.22
CA ASP A 67 -15.20 2.97 -6.47
C ASP A 67 -16.44 3.48 -7.26
N HIS A 68 -17.19 4.44 -6.71
CA HIS A 68 -18.33 5.13 -7.31
C HIS A 68 -18.30 6.64 -7.01
N ALA A 69 -17.37 7.39 -7.62
CA ALA A 69 -17.57 8.82 -7.82
C ALA A 69 -18.11 9.01 -9.24
N VAL A 70 -19.44 8.99 -9.38
CA VAL A 70 -20.10 9.48 -10.59
C VAL A 70 -20.01 11.01 -10.54
N VAL A 71 -19.29 11.55 -11.53
CA VAL A 71 -19.33 12.94 -12.07
C VAL A 71 -19.33 14.10 -11.06
#